data_AF-A0A1C3NEA6-F1
#
_entry.id   AF-A0A1C3NEA6-F1
#
_cell.length_a   1.000
_cell.length_b   1.000
_cell.length_c   1.000
_cell.angle_alpha   90.00
_cell.angle_beta   90.00
_cell.angle_gamma   90.00
#
_symmetry.space_group_name_H-M   'P 1'
#
loop_
_entity.id
_entity.type
_entity.pdbx_description
1 polymer ?
#
loop_
_entity_poly.entity_id
_entity_poly.type
_entity_poly.pdbx_seq_one_letter_code
_entity_poly.pdbx_strand_id
1 'polypeptide(L)'
;MDLRSDTARNRVRLVASGRSGERPAQPEPPASGAYTLAGLLRCRGCGTSLLPVRMLGRRAYRGPCGCRLTAVDAEEIEQFVLEAVAVPAPGLVAGAAPEELTGIFRRLFVAVRVGGCAQDLSIVWRL
;
A
#
# COMPACT_ATOMS: atom_id res chain seq x y z
N MET A 1 -4.04 42.72 -56.27
CA MET A 1 -5.16 43.48 -55.69
C MET A 1 -5.78 42.59 -54.63
N ASP A 2 -5.09 42.40 -53.51
CA ASP A 2 -5.14 43.26 -52.31
C ASP A 2 -6.49 43.18 -51.62
N LEU A 3 -6.52 42.53 -50.46
CA LEU A 3 -6.78 43.20 -49.18
C LEU A 3 -6.73 42.20 -48.02
N ARG A 4 -5.64 42.26 -47.25
CA ARG A 4 -5.62 41.94 -45.82
C ARG A 4 -6.45 42.99 -45.07
N SER A 5 -7.18 42.57 -44.04
CA SER A 5 -7.52 43.30 -42.79
C SER A 5 -8.44 42.38 -41.99
N ASP A 6 -8.04 41.69 -40.94
CA ASP A 6 -7.53 42.10 -39.61
C ASP A 6 -8.59 42.74 -38.70
N THR A 7 -8.66 42.16 -37.49
CA THR A 7 -9.27 42.62 -36.23
C THR A 7 -10.78 42.87 -36.12
N ALA A 8 -11.44 42.12 -35.22
CA ALA A 8 -11.97 42.67 -33.96
C ALA A 8 -12.66 41.61 -33.09
N ARG A 9 -12.35 41.67 -31.79
CA ARG A 9 -12.95 40.96 -30.65
C ARG A 9 -14.48 41.10 -30.61
N ASN A 10 -15.18 40.07 -30.12
CA ASN A 10 -16.01 40.25 -28.92
C ASN A 10 -16.32 38.93 -28.18
N ARG A 11 -16.34 39.05 -26.85
CA ARG A 11 -16.74 38.06 -25.83
C ARG A 11 -18.22 37.71 -25.96
N VAL A 12 -18.61 36.53 -25.46
CA VAL A 12 -19.59 36.32 -24.35
C VAL A 12 -19.84 34.82 -24.10
N ARG A 13 -19.55 34.43 -22.84
CA ARG A 13 -20.19 33.43 -21.94
C ARG A 13 -20.68 32.07 -22.47
N LEU A 14 -20.24 30.99 -21.82
CA LEU A 14 -21.15 30.12 -21.06
C LEU A 14 -20.42 29.30 -19.97
N VAL A 15 -21.09 29.15 -18.84
CA VAL A 15 -20.71 28.42 -17.61
C VAL A 15 -21.27 27.00 -17.67
N ALA A 16 -20.50 25.99 -17.25
CA ALA A 16 -20.96 24.76 -16.58
C ALA A 16 -19.71 23.91 -16.24
N SER A 17 -19.24 23.87 -14.98
CA SER A 17 -19.65 22.91 -13.95
C SER A 17 -19.82 21.48 -14.46
N GLY A 18 -18.83 20.64 -14.20
CA GLY A 18 -18.85 19.21 -14.49
C GLY A 18 -17.77 18.45 -13.74
N ARG A 19 -17.97 18.34 -12.42
CA ARG A 19 -17.41 17.38 -11.44
C ARG A 19 -16.13 16.64 -11.86
N SER A 20 -15.02 17.02 -11.22
CA SER A 20 -13.88 16.14 -10.96
C SER A 20 -14.39 14.77 -10.54
N GLY A 21 -14.05 13.74 -11.32
CA GLY A 21 -14.20 12.37 -10.88
C GLY A 21 -13.40 12.18 -9.60
N GLU A 22 -14.09 11.96 -8.49
CA GLU A 22 -13.51 11.43 -7.27
C GLU A 22 -12.84 10.11 -7.62
N ARG A 23 -11.52 10.16 -7.78
CA ARG A 23 -10.66 8.99 -7.70
C ARG A 23 -10.98 8.36 -6.34
N PRO A 24 -11.29 7.06 -6.24
CA PRO A 24 -11.43 6.41 -4.95
C PRO A 24 -10.19 6.76 -4.13
N ALA A 25 -10.39 7.33 -2.95
CA ALA A 25 -9.32 7.68 -2.04
C ALA A 25 -8.49 6.41 -1.85
N GLN A 26 -7.31 6.36 -2.50
CA GLN A 26 -6.34 5.34 -2.15
C GLN A 26 -6.03 5.57 -0.68
N PRO A 27 -6.06 4.53 0.17
CA PRO A 27 -5.64 4.67 1.54
C PRO A 27 -4.26 5.33 1.52
N GLU A 28 -4.13 6.52 2.09
CA GLU A 28 -2.80 7.13 2.21
C GLU A 28 -1.95 6.15 3.02
N PRO A 29 -0.77 5.75 2.52
CA PRO A 29 0.06 4.79 3.22
C PRO A 29 0.35 5.36 4.61
N PRO A 30 0.20 4.56 5.66
CA PRO A 30 0.28 5.08 7.00
C PRO A 30 1.66 5.65 7.27
N ALA A 31 1.74 6.97 7.48
CA ALA A 31 2.93 7.69 7.91
C ALA A 31 3.38 7.34 9.35
N SER A 32 2.96 6.18 9.86
CA SER A 32 3.37 5.65 11.15
C SER A 32 4.73 4.97 11.04
N GLY A 33 5.51 5.03 12.12
CA GLY A 33 6.72 4.21 12.28
C GLY A 33 6.44 2.73 12.61
N ALA A 34 5.18 2.32 12.75
CA ALA A 34 4.77 1.00 13.23
C ALA A 34 4.83 -0.10 12.15
N TYR A 35 5.59 -1.17 12.42
CA TYR A 35 5.67 -2.35 11.56
C TYR A 35 4.48 -3.27 11.77
N THR A 36 3.43 -3.14 10.96
CA THR A 36 2.14 -3.82 11.17
C THR A 36 2.23 -5.35 11.05
N LEU A 37 3.26 -5.86 10.36
CA LEU A 37 3.52 -7.30 10.18
C LEU A 37 4.64 -7.83 11.10
N ALA A 38 5.07 -7.06 12.09
CA ALA A 38 6.09 -7.49 13.04
C ALA A 38 5.69 -8.79 13.77
N GLY A 39 6.48 -9.84 13.55
CA GLY A 39 6.26 -11.18 14.11
C GLY A 39 5.34 -12.09 13.26
N LEU A 40 4.78 -11.60 12.16
CA LEU A 40 3.93 -12.36 11.24
C LEU A 40 4.62 -12.69 9.92
N LEU A 41 5.54 -11.83 9.46
CA LEU A 41 6.17 -11.97 8.16
C LEU A 41 7.25 -13.08 8.16
N ARG A 42 7.17 -13.98 7.17
CA ARG A 42 8.07 -15.12 7.00
C ARG A 42 8.53 -15.25 5.55
N CYS A 43 9.73 -15.78 5.35
CA CYS A 43 10.22 -16.12 4.02
C CYS A 43 9.40 -17.29 3.48
N ARG A 44 8.90 -17.19 2.25
CA ARG A 44 8.17 -18.29 1.61
C ARG A 44 9.06 -19.51 1.37
N GLY A 45 10.34 -19.30 1.02
CA GLY A 45 11.25 -20.38 0.65
C GLY A 45 11.68 -21.26 1.83
N CYS A 46 11.97 -20.67 2.99
CA CYS A 46 12.51 -21.39 4.15
C CYS A 46 11.73 -21.20 5.46
N GLY A 47 10.69 -20.37 5.49
CA GLY A 47 9.87 -20.14 6.68
C GLY A 47 10.52 -19.25 7.76
N THR A 48 11.77 -18.84 7.59
CA THR A 48 12.48 -17.93 8.52
C THR A 48 11.71 -16.63 8.69
N SER A 49 11.60 -16.15 9.93
CA SER A 49 10.96 -14.87 10.23
C SER A 49 11.74 -13.70 9.63
N LEU A 50 11.03 -12.74 9.05
CA LEU A 50 11.60 -11.47 8.65
C LEU A 50 11.40 -10.47 9.80
N LEU A 51 12.48 -9.77 10.13
CA LEU A 51 12.53 -8.81 11.23
C LEU A 51 12.42 -7.38 10.71
N PRO A 52 11.74 -6.48 11.44
CA PRO A 52 11.78 -5.04 11.19
C PRO A 52 13.21 -4.50 11.17
N VAL A 53 13.57 -3.74 10.14
CA VAL A 53 14.86 -3.06 10.02
C VAL A 53 14.68 -1.70 9.35
N ARG A 54 15.61 -0.76 9.58
CA ARG A 54 15.72 0.45 8.77
C ARG A 54 16.85 0.31 7.75
N MET A 55 16.56 0.63 6.50
CA MET A 55 17.54 0.65 5.40
C MET A 55 17.44 1.97 4.66
N LEU A 56 18.55 2.72 4.61
CA LEU A 56 18.61 4.03 3.95
C LEU A 56 17.48 4.98 4.41
N GLY A 57 17.18 4.99 5.71
CA GLY A 57 16.11 5.78 6.31
C GLY A 57 14.69 5.20 6.16
N ARG A 58 14.48 4.26 5.24
CA ARG A 58 13.19 3.60 4.98
C ARG A 58 12.96 2.41 5.89
N ARG A 59 11.69 2.08 6.13
CA ARG A 59 11.29 0.88 6.85
C ARG A 59 11.34 -0.32 5.91
N ALA A 60 11.86 -1.43 6.41
CA ALA A 60 11.92 -2.66 5.65
C ALA A 60 11.82 -3.89 6.57
N TYR A 61 11.58 -5.03 5.96
CA TYR A 61 11.64 -6.34 6.61
C TYR A 61 12.78 -7.16 6.04
N ARG A 62 13.61 -7.76 6.90
CA ARG A 62 14.75 -8.58 6.48
C ARG A 62 14.88 -9.84 7.32
N GLY A 63 15.06 -10.97 6.67
CA GLY A 63 15.36 -12.25 7.32
C GLY A 63 16.85 -12.59 7.18
N PRO A 64 17.46 -13.32 8.13
CA PRO A 64 18.84 -13.80 8.02
C PRO A 64 18.96 -15.05 7.12
N CYS A 65 18.13 -15.17 6.08
CA CYS A 65 18.07 -16.36 5.23
C CYS A 65 18.68 -16.13 3.84
N GLY A 66 19.32 -17.14 3.28
CA GLY A 66 19.88 -17.10 1.91
C GLY A 66 18.84 -17.09 0.79
N CYS A 67 17.57 -17.42 1.09
CA CYS A 67 16.49 -17.45 0.09
C CYS A 67 16.12 -16.05 -0.42
N ARG A 68 16.32 -15.01 0.40
CA ARG A 68 16.01 -13.63 0.04
C ARG A 68 17.11 -12.70 0.53
N LEU A 69 17.96 -12.27 -0.41
CA LEU A 69 19.11 -11.42 -0.12
C LEU A 69 18.73 -9.94 0.04
N THR A 70 17.58 -9.54 -0.50
CA THR A 70 17.06 -8.17 -0.44
C THR A 70 16.01 -8.02 0.66
N ALA A 71 15.99 -6.85 1.31
CA ALA A 71 14.91 -6.52 2.21
C ALA A 71 13.60 -6.29 1.43
N VAL A 72 12.47 -6.47 2.11
CA VAL A 72 11.14 -6.12 1.60
C VAL A 72 10.83 -4.71 2.06
N ASP A 73 10.42 -3.82 1.17
CA ASP A 73 9.89 -2.52 1.58
C ASP A 73 8.67 -2.73 2.48
N ALA A 74 8.65 -2.08 3.65
CA ALA A 74 7.62 -2.30 4.63
C ALA A 74 6.28 -1.65 4.24
N GLU A 75 6.31 -0.47 3.62
CA GLU A 75 5.08 0.22 3.21
C GLU A 75 4.37 -0.58 2.12
N GLU A 76 5.15 -1.07 1.14
CA GLU A 76 4.63 -1.85 0.01
C GLU A 76 3.97 -3.16 0.47
N ILE A 77 4.67 -4.00 1.26
CA ILE A 77 4.13 -5.29 1.69
C ILE A 77 2.93 -5.14 2.65
N GLU A 78 2.96 -4.14 3.53
CA GLU A 78 1.87 -3.88 4.47
C GLU A 78 0.62 -3.41 3.74
N GLN A 79 0.78 -2.58 2.70
CA GLN A 79 -0.33 -2.16 1.85
C GLN A 79 -0.96 -3.35 1.13
N PHE A 80 -0.17 -4.27 0.56
CA PHE A 80 -0.74 -5.46 -0.08
C PHE A 80 -1.49 -6.36 0.90
N VAL A 81 -1.00 -6.52 2.14
CA VAL A 81 -1.71 -7.29 3.16
C VAL A 81 -2.98 -6.58 3.60
N LEU A 82 -2.95 -5.26 3.76
CA LEU A 82 -4.13 -4.47 4.09
C LEU A 82 -5.20 -4.62 3.01
N GLU A 83 -4.84 -4.48 1.74
CA GLU A 83 -5.75 -4.65 0.60
C GLU A 83 -6.37 -6.05 0.56
N ALA A 84 -5.57 -7.09 0.82
CA ALA A 84 -6.05 -8.47 0.88
C ALA A 84 -7.12 -8.70 1.96
N VAL A 85 -7.15 -7.89 3.03
CA VAL A 85 -8.21 -7.91 4.05
C VAL A 85 -9.36 -6.96 3.69
N ALA A 86 -9.02 -5.75 3.22
CA ALA A 86 -9.99 -4.68 2.97
C ALA A 86 -10.96 -5.01 1.83
N VAL A 87 -10.51 -5.71 0.78
CA VAL A 87 -11.36 -6.09 -0.36
C VAL A 87 -12.51 -7.01 0.06
N PRO A 88 -12.28 -8.16 0.73
CA PRO A 88 -13.36 -9.05 1.15
C PRO A 88 -14.11 -8.56 2.40
N ALA A 89 -13.47 -7.79 3.28
CA ALA A 89 -14.04 -7.42 4.58
C ALA A 89 -13.59 -6.01 5.01
N PRO A 90 -14.04 -4.94 4.33
CA PRO A 90 -13.57 -3.58 4.58
C PRO A 90 -13.80 -3.11 6.01
N GLY A 91 -14.90 -3.55 6.64
CA GLY A 91 -15.24 -3.20 8.02
C GLY A 91 -14.25 -3.69 9.08
N LEU A 92 -13.36 -4.64 8.77
CA LEU A 92 -12.34 -5.12 9.71
C LEU A 92 -11.16 -4.16 9.88
N VAL A 93 -10.90 -3.31 8.90
CA VAL A 93 -9.73 -2.42 8.86
C VAL A 93 -10.08 -0.96 8.56
N ALA A 94 -11.35 -0.67 8.29
CA ALA A 94 -11.82 0.69 8.03
C ALA A 94 -11.53 1.62 9.21
N GLY A 95 -10.76 2.68 8.95
CA GLY A 95 -10.39 3.68 9.94
C GLY A 95 -9.41 3.20 11.03
N ALA A 96 -8.90 1.97 10.92
CA ALA A 96 -7.93 1.45 11.87
C ALA A 96 -6.61 2.22 11.76
N ALA A 97 -6.11 2.69 12.91
CA ALA A 97 -4.79 3.28 12.98
C ALA A 97 -3.71 2.20 12.74
N PRO A 98 -2.51 2.55 12.27
CA PRO A 98 -1.44 1.59 11.97
C PRO A 98 -1.04 0.73 13.18
N GLU A 99 -1.09 1.31 14.37
CA GLU A 99 -0.81 0.64 15.62
C GLU A 99 -1.85 -0.45 15.93
N GLU A 100 -3.10 -0.24 15.53
CA GLU A 100 -4.22 -1.18 15.71
C GLU A 100 -4.15 -2.34 14.70
N LEU A 101 -3.70 -2.06 13.47
CA LEU A 101 -3.54 -3.08 12.41
C LEU A 101 -2.67 -4.25 12.85
N THR A 102 -1.63 -4.00 13.66
CA THR A 102 -0.79 -5.07 14.23
C THR A 102 -1.61 -6.07 15.03
N GLY A 103 -2.52 -5.57 15.88
CA GLY A 103 -3.39 -6.40 16.70
C GLY A 103 -4.42 -7.15 15.87
N ILE A 104 -5.00 -6.49 14.87
CA ILE A 104 -5.96 -7.08 13.93
C ILE A 104 -5.29 -8.22 13.15
N PHE A 105 -4.17 -7.96 12.50
CA PHE A 105 -3.45 -8.96 11.70
C PHE A 105 -2.99 -10.17 12.52
N ARG A 106 -2.56 -9.98 13.77
CA ARG A 106 -2.21 -11.11 14.66
C ARG A 106 -3.37 -12.02 15.02
N ARG A 107 -4.60 -11.50 15.01
CA ARG A 107 -5.82 -12.30 15.22
C ARG A 107 -6.22 -13.03 13.94
N LEU A 108 -6.04 -12.42 12.78
CA LEU A 108 -6.43 -12.99 11.49
C LEU A 108 -5.43 -14.01 10.94
N PHE A 109 -4.13 -13.78 11.14
CA PHE A 109 -3.09 -14.54 10.46
C PHE A 109 -2.28 -15.40 11.43
N VAL A 110 -1.90 -16.58 10.94
CA VAL A 110 -0.81 -17.38 11.51
C VAL A 110 0.53 -16.86 10.99
N ALA A 111 0.60 -16.54 9.69
CA ALA A 111 1.78 -15.99 9.04
C ALA A 111 1.41 -15.27 7.74
N VAL A 112 2.24 -14.31 7.35
CA VAL A 112 2.30 -13.77 5.99
C VAL A 112 3.61 -14.23 5.38
N ARG A 113 3.56 -14.94 4.24
CA ARG A 113 4.73 -15.51 3.58
C ARG A 113 5.06 -14.74 2.31
N VAL A 114 6.23 -14.14 2.25
CA VAL A 114 6.71 -13.35 1.11
C VAL A 114 7.83 -14.08 0.35
N GLY A 115 7.74 -14.09 -0.97
CA GLY A 115 8.68 -14.76 -1.87
C GLY A 115 9.70 -13.80 -2.49
N GLY A 116 9.75 -13.69 -3.82
CA GLY A 116 10.78 -12.93 -4.54
C GLY A 116 10.63 -11.39 -4.46
N CYS A 117 9.38 -10.91 -4.45
CA CYS A 117 9.02 -9.50 -4.33
C CYS A 117 7.87 -9.32 -3.32
N ALA A 118 7.40 -8.09 -3.09
CA ALA A 118 6.32 -7.82 -2.13
C ALA A 118 4.96 -8.35 -2.63
N GLN A 119 4.70 -8.30 -3.94
CA GLN A 119 3.49 -8.84 -4.57
C GLN A 119 3.42 -10.37 -4.45
N ASP A 120 4.58 -11.02 -4.36
CA ASP A 120 4.68 -12.46 -4.21
C ASP A 120 4.42 -12.88 -2.76
N LEU A 121 3.22 -12.60 -2.25
CA LEU A 121 2.79 -12.93 -0.89
C LEU A 121 1.71 -14.01 -0.86
N SER A 122 1.66 -14.74 0.25
CA SER A 122 0.60 -15.69 0.57
C SER A 122 0.27 -15.57 2.05
N ILE A 123 -1.02 -15.56 2.38
CA ILE A 123 -1.50 -15.37 3.76
C ILE A 123 -1.94 -16.73 4.29
N VAL A 124 -1.41 -17.11 5.45
CA VAL A 124 -1.88 -18.27 6.21
C VAL A 124 -2.86 -17.77 7.25
N TRP A 125 -4.15 -17.98 6.96
CA TRP A 125 -5.25 -17.57 7.83
C TRP A 125 -5.34 -18.46 9.07
N ARG A 126 -5.84 -17.90 10.16
CA ARG A 126 -6.12 -18.62 11.41
C ARG A 126 -7.51 -19.28 11.42
N LEU A 127 -8.41 -18.80 10.56
CA LEU A 127 -9.83 -19.19 10.49
C LEU A 127 -10.05 -20.34 9.53
#